data_AF-A0A955S6D5-F1
#
_entry.id   AF-A0A955S6D5-F1
#
_cell.length_a   1.000
_cell.length_b   1.000
_cell.length_c   1.000
_cell.angle_alpha   90.00
_cell.angle_beta   90.00
_cell.angle_gamma   90.00
#
_symmetry.space_group_name_H-M   'P 1'
#
loop_
_entity.id
_entity.type
_entity.pdbx_description
1 polymer ?
#
loop_
_entity_poly.entity_id
_entity_poly.type
_entity_poly.pdbx_seq_one_letter_code
_entity_poly.pdbx_strand_id
1 'polypeptide(L)'
;MSHEENTNEPKDKISRRDFLKRSAVVASGAASLIAAMSPLRLLDEKITAEEFVQKHYKEMTKEEMDKVIARITKKVNTRYGINANLRDIKPMDGVEYVYALNLSRCNGSRRCVHACVNENNQSRSPEIQYISVLKMPKGTFDMEQGTRQYNPTEVPEEDSYYLPVQCQQCENPPCVKACPVEATWQEKDGITVIDYNWCIGCRYCEAACPYWARRFNFAEPNIPQERVNPNMGYLSNRPRPKGVVEKCHFCLHQTREGKLPACLEACPTGARIFGNILDPNSEVSYVLKNKRVFVLKEEAGTLPRFFYFFDK
;
A
#
# COMPACT_ATOMS: atom_id res chain seq x y z
N MET A 1 -46.64 48.54 -63.93
CA MET A 1 -45.29 48.29 -63.38
C MET A 1 -45.46 48.04 -61.90
N SER A 2 -45.07 46.84 -61.51
CA SER A 2 -45.26 46.15 -60.25
C SER A 2 -44.43 46.75 -59.12
N HIS A 3 -45.09 47.08 -58.01
CA HIS A 3 -44.46 47.17 -56.70
C HIS A 3 -44.98 46.00 -55.86
N GLU A 4 -44.10 45.06 -55.52
CA GLU A 4 -44.26 44.21 -54.34
C GLU A 4 -42.86 43.89 -53.82
N GLU A 5 -42.52 44.54 -52.71
CA GLU A 5 -41.33 44.28 -51.91
C GLU A 5 -41.48 42.92 -51.21
N ASN A 6 -40.51 42.05 -51.43
CA ASN A 6 -40.41 40.75 -50.77
C ASN A 6 -39.53 40.90 -49.53
N THR A 7 -40.15 40.98 -48.35
CA THR A 7 -39.46 40.84 -47.05
C THR A 7 -40.07 39.67 -46.27
N ASN A 8 -39.51 38.47 -46.48
CA ASN A 8 -39.52 37.36 -45.50
C ASN A 8 -38.15 37.41 -44.83
N GLU A 9 -37.98 37.57 -43.52
CA GLU A 9 -38.53 36.85 -42.36
C GLU A 9 -38.15 37.67 -41.09
N PRO A 10 -38.29 37.23 -39.80
CA PRO A 10 -38.87 36.00 -39.25
C PRO A 10 -39.82 36.23 -38.06
N LYS A 11 -40.83 35.38 -37.80
CA LYS A 11 -41.33 35.19 -36.42
C LYS A 11 -41.72 33.75 -36.17
N ASP A 12 -40.75 33.01 -35.64
CA ASP A 12 -40.86 31.72 -34.98
C ASP A 12 -41.82 31.84 -33.77
N LYS A 13 -43.14 31.75 -34.04
CA LYS A 13 -44.17 31.80 -32.99
C LYS A 13 -44.27 30.41 -32.36
N ILE A 14 -43.42 30.16 -31.35
CA ILE A 14 -43.51 28.96 -30.52
C ILE A 14 -44.93 28.87 -29.95
N SER A 15 -45.68 27.85 -30.35
CA SER A 15 -47.05 27.67 -29.86
C SER A 15 -47.03 27.26 -28.39
N ARG A 16 -48.10 27.54 -27.64
CA ARG A 16 -48.28 27.05 -26.25
C ARG A 16 -48.06 25.53 -26.15
N ARG A 17 -48.43 24.79 -27.19
CA ARG A 17 -48.27 23.33 -27.26
C ARG A 17 -46.80 22.93 -27.44
N ASP A 18 -46.03 23.69 -28.21
CA ASP A 18 -44.60 23.46 -28.41
C ASP A 18 -43.79 23.86 -27.18
N PHE A 19 -44.18 24.94 -26.50
CA PHE A 19 -43.63 25.30 -25.21
C PHE A 19 -43.87 24.17 -24.19
N LEU A 20 -45.11 23.70 -24.03
CA LEU A 20 -45.42 22.61 -23.09
C LEU A 20 -44.69 21.30 -23.43
N LYS A 21 -44.57 20.94 -24.71
CA LYS A 21 -43.80 19.76 -25.14
C LYS A 21 -42.31 19.90 -24.82
N ARG A 22 -41.70 21.05 -25.17
CA ARG A 22 -40.28 21.31 -24.88
C ARG A 22 -40.02 21.37 -23.38
N SER A 23 -40.89 22.02 -22.60
CA SER A 23 -40.81 22.06 -21.14
C SER A 23 -40.95 20.67 -20.53
N ALA A 24 -41.87 19.83 -21.01
CA ALA A 24 -42.02 18.45 -20.54
C ALA A 24 -40.79 17.59 -20.86
N VAL A 25 -40.22 17.71 -22.07
CA VAL A 25 -38.98 17.02 -22.48
C VAL A 25 -37.78 17.49 -21.66
N VAL A 26 -37.64 18.80 -21.42
CA VAL A 26 -36.56 19.35 -20.59
C VAL A 26 -36.73 18.94 -19.13
N ALA A 27 -37.94 18.99 -18.58
CA ALA A 27 -38.21 18.59 -17.20
C ALA A 27 -37.97 17.09 -16.98
N SER A 28 -38.42 16.24 -17.90
CA SER A 28 -38.18 14.80 -17.86
C SER A 28 -36.70 14.44 -18.08
N GLY A 29 -36.00 15.14 -18.97
CA GLY A 29 -34.56 14.99 -19.17
C GLY A 29 -33.75 15.43 -17.96
N ALA A 30 -34.10 16.56 -17.33
CA ALA A 30 -33.46 17.02 -16.11
C ALA A 30 -33.74 16.08 -14.93
N ALA A 31 -34.98 15.63 -14.76
CA ALA A 31 -35.35 14.69 -13.70
C ALA A 31 -34.65 13.34 -13.85
N SER A 32 -34.51 12.82 -15.07
CA SER A 32 -33.79 11.57 -15.33
C SER A 32 -32.28 11.71 -15.13
N LEU A 33 -31.68 12.85 -15.48
CA LEU A 33 -30.27 13.15 -15.15
C LEU A 33 -30.05 13.24 -13.63
N ILE A 34 -30.94 13.92 -12.91
CA ILE A 34 -30.89 14.03 -11.44
C ILE A 34 -31.05 12.65 -10.78
N ALA A 35 -31.97 11.82 -11.27
CA ALA A 35 -32.16 10.46 -10.77
C ALA A 35 -30.92 9.57 -11.05
N ALA A 36 -30.33 9.67 -12.25
CA ALA A 36 -29.10 8.96 -12.62
C ALA A 36 -27.88 9.43 -11.80
N MET A 37 -27.86 10.70 -11.39
CA MET A 37 -26.84 11.26 -10.50
C MET A 37 -27.17 11.09 -9.01
N SER A 38 -28.35 10.56 -8.65
CA SER A 38 -28.72 10.35 -7.24
C SER A 38 -27.75 9.43 -6.47
N PRO A 39 -27.08 8.42 -7.07
CA PRO A 39 -26.04 7.65 -6.39
C PRO A 39 -24.82 8.49 -6.02
N LEU A 40 -24.55 9.61 -6.72
CA LEU A 40 -23.48 10.55 -6.35
C LEU A 40 -23.80 11.27 -5.03
N ARG A 41 -25.07 11.38 -4.61
CA ARG A 41 -25.41 11.89 -3.28
C ARG A 41 -25.07 10.92 -2.14
N LEU A 42 -24.82 9.65 -2.48
CA LEU A 42 -24.34 8.62 -1.54
C LEU A 42 -22.81 8.54 -1.51
N LEU A 43 -22.10 9.26 -2.39
CA LEU A 43 -20.66 9.40 -2.27
C LEU A 43 -20.37 10.25 -1.03
N ASP A 44 -19.55 9.70 -0.15
CA ASP A 44 -19.06 10.35 1.05
C ASP A 44 -18.59 11.78 0.71
N GLU A 45 -18.99 12.80 1.49
CA GLU A 45 -18.65 14.23 1.26
C GLU A 45 -17.13 14.50 1.15
N LYS A 46 -16.31 13.48 1.42
CA LYS A 46 -14.85 13.50 1.42
C LYS A 46 -14.17 13.21 0.09
N ILE A 47 -14.86 12.66 -0.92
CA ILE A 47 -14.24 12.32 -2.21
C ILE A 47 -14.36 13.53 -3.14
N THR A 48 -13.23 14.13 -3.53
CA THR A 48 -13.26 15.25 -4.47
C THR A 48 -13.57 14.76 -5.89
N ALA A 49 -14.13 15.62 -6.75
CA ALA A 49 -14.39 15.28 -8.15
C ALA A 49 -13.12 14.80 -8.88
N GLU A 50 -11.96 15.39 -8.55
CA GLU A 50 -10.66 14.97 -9.06
C GLU A 50 -10.21 13.60 -8.57
N GLU A 51 -10.62 13.17 -7.36
CA GLU A 51 -10.35 11.82 -6.84
C GLU A 51 -11.25 10.80 -7.52
N PHE A 52 -12.50 11.18 -7.78
CA PHE A 52 -13.47 10.33 -8.47
C PHE A 52 -13.06 9.99 -9.91
N VAL A 53 -12.47 10.93 -10.64
CA VAL A 53 -12.00 10.73 -12.03
C VAL A 53 -10.53 10.27 -12.12
N GLN A 54 -9.87 10.01 -10.99
CA GLN A 54 -8.50 9.53 -11.00
C GLN A 54 -8.40 8.20 -11.77
N LYS A 55 -7.41 8.07 -12.65
CA LYS A 55 -7.13 6.81 -13.35
C LYS A 55 -6.31 5.86 -12.49
N HIS A 56 -6.32 4.58 -12.87
CA HIS A 56 -5.44 3.59 -12.28
C HIS A 56 -3.96 3.97 -12.44
N TYR A 57 -3.11 3.63 -11.47
CA TYR A 57 -1.68 3.98 -11.46
C TYR A 57 -0.96 3.70 -12.79
N LYS A 58 -1.23 2.54 -13.38
CA LYS A 58 -0.57 2.09 -14.62
C LYS A 58 -1.02 2.85 -15.88
N GLU A 59 -2.11 3.60 -15.80
CA GLU A 59 -2.72 4.31 -16.92
C GLU A 59 -2.50 5.83 -16.83
N MET A 60 -2.03 6.33 -15.68
CA MET A 60 -1.78 7.75 -15.50
C MET A 60 -0.58 8.21 -16.33
N THR A 61 -0.74 9.33 -17.04
CA THR A 61 0.39 10.04 -17.63
C THR A 61 1.26 10.68 -16.54
N LYS A 62 2.47 11.11 -16.89
CA LYS A 62 3.34 11.84 -15.97
C LYS A 62 2.66 13.10 -15.40
N GLU A 63 1.97 13.85 -16.25
CA GLU A 63 1.26 15.07 -15.85
C GLU A 63 0.09 14.79 -14.90
N GLU A 64 -0.64 13.69 -15.14
CA GLU A 64 -1.71 13.23 -14.25
C GLU A 64 -1.14 12.79 -12.90
N MET A 65 -0.03 12.04 -12.91
CA MET A 65 0.68 11.63 -11.70
C MET A 65 1.17 12.83 -10.89
N ASP A 66 1.78 13.82 -11.55
CA ASP A 66 2.30 15.03 -10.89
C ASP A 66 1.16 15.81 -10.21
N LYS A 67 -0.02 15.89 -10.84
CA LYS A 67 -1.22 16.48 -10.22
C LYS A 67 -1.69 15.69 -8.99
N VAL A 68 -1.72 14.36 -9.08
CA VAL A 68 -2.11 13.50 -7.96
C VAL A 68 -1.12 13.63 -6.79
N ILE A 69 0.18 13.63 -7.08
CA ILE A 69 1.24 13.84 -6.08
C ILE A 69 1.06 15.20 -5.42
N ALA A 70 0.92 16.28 -6.18
CA ALA A 70 0.73 17.63 -5.64
C ALA A 70 -0.50 17.71 -4.71
N ARG A 71 -1.61 17.08 -5.12
CA ARG A 71 -2.83 17.00 -4.31
C ARG A 71 -2.61 16.24 -3.00
N ILE A 72 -1.97 15.06 -3.04
CA ILE A 72 -1.70 14.26 -1.84
C ILE A 72 -0.73 15.01 -0.91
N THR A 73 0.35 15.59 -1.45
CA THR A 73 1.31 16.41 -0.70
C THR A 73 0.61 17.54 0.02
N LYS A 74 -0.27 18.28 -0.67
CA LYS A 74 -1.07 19.35 -0.05
C LYS A 74 -1.92 18.81 1.11
N LYS A 75 -2.64 17.70 0.91
CA LYS A 75 -3.46 17.08 1.97
C LYS A 75 -2.61 16.67 3.19
N VAL A 76 -1.44 16.07 2.96
CA VAL A 76 -0.51 15.67 4.04
C VAL A 76 0.02 16.90 4.79
N ASN A 77 0.47 17.93 4.06
CA ASN A 77 1.00 19.16 4.66
C ASN A 77 -0.08 19.86 5.51
N THR A 78 -1.31 19.95 5.01
CA THR A 78 -2.43 20.53 5.77
C THR A 78 -2.80 19.68 6.99
N ARG A 79 -2.82 18.35 6.89
CA ARG A 79 -3.21 17.47 8.00
C ARG A 79 -2.19 17.43 9.12
N TYR A 80 -0.90 17.42 8.78
CA TYR A 80 0.17 17.19 9.74
C TYR A 80 1.04 18.41 10.01
N GLY A 81 0.84 19.54 9.32
CA GLY A 81 1.64 20.75 9.53
C GLY A 81 3.12 20.58 9.16
N ILE A 82 3.43 19.76 8.15
CA ILE A 82 4.80 19.46 7.70
C ILE A 82 5.03 19.91 6.26
N ASN A 83 6.29 19.86 5.82
CA ASN A 83 6.67 19.94 4.41
C ASN A 83 7.03 18.54 3.88
N ALA A 84 6.05 17.83 3.33
CA ALA A 84 6.24 16.50 2.77
C ALA A 84 6.88 16.54 1.38
N ASN A 85 7.83 15.65 1.16
CA ASN A 85 8.46 15.35 -0.12
C ASN A 85 7.92 14.02 -0.65
N LEU A 86 6.79 14.07 -1.35
CA LEU A 86 6.16 12.89 -1.95
C LEU A 86 6.65 12.70 -3.40
N ARG A 87 7.08 11.48 -3.72
CA ARG A 87 7.65 11.13 -5.03
C ARG A 87 7.07 9.82 -5.56
N ASP A 88 7.07 9.68 -6.87
CA ASP A 88 6.78 8.40 -7.55
C ASP A 88 8.10 7.68 -7.87
N ILE A 89 8.51 6.81 -6.96
CA ILE A 89 9.81 6.12 -7.03
C ILE A 89 9.64 4.81 -7.80
N LYS A 90 10.20 4.78 -9.00
CA LYS A 90 10.05 3.66 -9.95
C LYS A 90 10.90 2.46 -9.57
N PRO A 91 10.45 1.23 -9.89
CA PRO A 91 11.24 0.01 -9.64
C PRO A 91 12.55 0.01 -10.44
N MET A 92 13.56 -0.68 -9.91
CA MET A 92 14.87 -0.85 -10.53
C MET A 92 14.88 -2.04 -11.49
N ASP A 93 15.56 -1.92 -12.63
CA ASP A 93 15.79 -3.04 -13.57
C ASP A 93 16.93 -3.94 -13.07
N GLY A 94 16.84 -5.24 -13.36
CA GLY A 94 17.89 -6.21 -12.99
C GLY A 94 18.07 -6.44 -11.50
N VAL A 95 17.06 -6.09 -10.70
CA VAL A 95 17.05 -6.26 -9.24
C VAL A 95 15.86 -7.13 -8.86
N GLU A 96 16.07 -8.10 -7.98
CA GLU A 96 14.99 -8.78 -7.26
C GLU A 96 15.29 -8.78 -5.77
N TYR A 97 14.48 -8.03 -5.03
CA TYR A 97 14.69 -7.86 -3.60
C TYR A 97 14.19 -9.06 -2.80
N VAL A 98 15.07 -9.58 -1.94
CA VAL A 98 14.76 -10.67 -1.03
C VAL A 98 15.27 -10.36 0.38
N TYR A 99 14.72 -11.08 1.36
CA TYR A 99 15.20 -11.10 2.74
C TYR A 99 15.73 -12.48 3.10
N ALA A 100 16.82 -12.53 3.87
CA ALA A 100 17.18 -13.69 4.68
C ALA A 100 17.24 -13.28 6.16
N LEU A 101 16.55 -14.01 7.02
CA LEU A 101 16.44 -13.72 8.45
C LEU A 101 17.13 -14.81 9.26
N ASN A 102 18.18 -14.43 9.97
CA ASN A 102 18.93 -15.29 10.88
C ASN A 102 18.21 -15.37 12.23
N LEU A 103 17.59 -16.51 12.50
CA LEU A 103 16.86 -16.77 13.74
C LEU A 103 17.78 -17.07 14.92
N SER A 104 19.01 -17.55 14.68
CA SER A 104 20.02 -17.72 15.73
C SER A 104 20.50 -16.38 16.32
N ARG A 105 20.45 -15.31 15.52
CA ARG A 105 20.86 -13.96 15.94
C ARG A 105 19.71 -13.07 16.38
N CYS A 106 18.46 -13.43 16.10
CA CYS A 106 17.33 -12.59 16.47
C CYS A 106 17.14 -12.61 17.99
N ASN A 107 17.33 -11.46 18.63
CA ASN A 107 17.21 -11.34 20.08
C ASN A 107 15.81 -10.96 20.57
N GLY A 108 14.80 -10.85 19.70
CA GLY A 108 13.44 -10.50 20.14
C GLY A 108 13.22 -9.05 20.57
N SER A 109 14.21 -8.16 20.46
CA SER A 109 14.11 -6.76 20.97
C SER A 109 13.05 -5.87 20.31
N ARG A 110 12.41 -6.33 19.24
CA ARG A 110 11.39 -5.61 18.46
C ARG A 110 11.80 -4.22 17.93
N ARG A 111 13.09 -3.85 17.97
CA ARG A 111 13.59 -2.59 17.39
C ARG A 111 13.21 -2.45 15.91
N CYS A 112 13.24 -3.56 15.17
CA CYS A 112 12.81 -3.62 13.78
C CYS A 112 11.32 -3.24 13.58
N VAL A 113 10.44 -3.59 14.54
CA VAL A 113 9.02 -3.23 14.52
C VAL A 113 8.86 -1.72 14.66
N HIS A 114 9.48 -1.14 15.70
CA HIS A 114 9.39 0.30 15.98
C HIS A 114 10.00 1.15 14.85
N ALA A 115 11.14 0.73 14.30
CA ALA A 115 11.74 1.38 13.14
C ALA A 115 10.83 1.34 11.92
N CYS A 116 10.18 0.19 11.65
CA CYS A 116 9.24 0.08 10.54
C CYS A 116 8.02 1.00 10.74
N VAL A 117 7.51 1.11 11.97
CA VAL A 117 6.38 1.97 12.35
C VAL A 117 6.73 3.46 12.19
N ASN A 118 7.95 3.85 12.58
CA ASN A 118 8.49 5.21 12.41
C ASN A 118 8.71 5.55 10.93
N GLU A 119 9.45 4.71 10.21
CA GLU A 119 9.83 4.99 8.83
C GLU A 119 8.63 5.03 7.88
N ASN A 120 7.70 4.09 8.08
CA ASN A 120 6.61 3.87 7.15
C ASN A 120 5.33 4.62 7.53
N ASN A 121 5.40 5.65 8.38
CA ASN A 121 4.25 6.43 8.83
C ASN A 121 3.02 5.57 9.20
N GLN A 122 3.23 4.47 9.94
CA GLN A 122 2.13 3.60 10.38
C GLN A 122 1.27 4.30 11.44
N SER A 123 -0.03 4.01 11.51
CA SER A 123 -0.86 4.62 12.55
C SER A 123 -0.36 4.23 13.95
N ARG A 124 -0.34 5.19 14.88
CA ARG A 124 -0.05 4.97 16.31
C ARG A 124 -1.31 4.68 17.11
N SER A 125 -2.46 5.17 16.66
CA SER A 125 -3.76 4.92 17.29
C SER A 125 -4.87 4.88 16.22
N PRO A 126 -5.51 3.71 15.97
CA PRO A 126 -5.08 2.39 16.45
C PRO A 126 -3.68 2.05 15.93
N GLU A 127 -2.91 1.30 16.71
CA GLU A 127 -1.54 0.94 16.33
C GLU A 127 -1.56 -0.08 15.17
N ILE A 128 -0.80 0.21 14.12
CA ILE A 128 -0.54 -0.74 13.03
C ILE A 128 0.94 -1.14 13.07
N GLN A 129 1.17 -2.45 12.98
CA GLN A 129 2.51 -3.04 12.89
C GLN A 129 2.59 -4.03 11.73
N TYR A 130 3.52 -3.79 10.80
CA TYR A 130 3.80 -4.71 9.68
C TYR A 130 4.59 -5.94 10.09
N ILE A 131 5.34 -5.85 11.20
CA ILE A 131 6.24 -6.90 11.67
C ILE A 131 5.67 -7.43 12.99
N SER A 132 5.50 -8.74 13.05
CA SER A 132 5.04 -9.46 14.22
C SER A 132 6.15 -10.36 14.70
N VAL A 133 6.70 -10.15 15.89
CA VAL A 133 7.75 -11.02 16.44
C VAL A 133 7.12 -12.02 17.38
N LEU A 134 7.21 -13.31 17.04
CA LEU A 134 6.76 -14.41 17.88
C LEU A 134 7.92 -14.89 18.74
N LYS A 135 7.69 -15.10 20.05
CA LYS A 135 8.57 -15.87 20.91
C LYS A 135 8.23 -17.34 20.73
N MET A 136 9.23 -18.15 20.41
CA MET A 136 9.11 -19.56 20.11
C MET A 136 9.96 -20.38 21.08
N PRO A 137 9.46 -21.48 21.66
CA PRO A 137 10.29 -22.38 22.45
C PRO A 137 11.34 -23.08 21.57
N LYS A 138 12.57 -23.24 22.09
CA LYS A 138 13.63 -23.97 21.39
C LYS A 138 13.25 -25.44 21.20
N GLY A 139 13.71 -26.04 20.10
CA GLY A 139 13.48 -27.45 19.78
C GLY A 139 12.21 -27.75 18.97
N THR A 140 11.36 -26.75 18.72
CA THR A 140 10.18 -26.89 17.86
C THR A 140 10.01 -25.71 16.91
N PHE A 141 9.37 -25.96 15.77
CA PHE A 141 8.89 -24.94 14.83
C PHE A 141 7.35 -24.89 14.78
N ASP A 142 6.69 -25.52 15.76
CA ASP A 142 5.24 -25.46 15.90
C ASP A 142 4.78 -24.04 16.24
N MET A 143 4.20 -23.38 15.24
CA MET A 143 3.75 -21.99 15.31
C MET A 143 2.63 -21.79 16.34
N GLU A 144 1.88 -22.83 16.72
CA GLU A 144 0.83 -22.74 17.73
C GLU A 144 1.39 -22.51 19.13
N GLN A 145 2.64 -22.93 19.38
CA GLN A 145 3.37 -22.67 20.62
C GLN A 145 3.99 -21.27 20.65
N GLY A 146 3.90 -20.54 19.55
CA GLY A 146 4.42 -19.19 19.43
C GLY A 146 3.53 -18.15 20.10
N THR A 147 4.11 -17.24 20.89
CA THR A 147 3.36 -16.14 21.52
C THR A 147 3.87 -14.77 21.09
N ARG A 148 2.94 -13.80 20.99
CA ARG A 148 3.25 -12.38 20.81
C ARG A 148 3.44 -11.67 22.15
N GLN A 149 2.99 -12.29 23.25
CA GLN A 149 3.06 -11.75 24.59
C GLN A 149 4.39 -12.16 25.25
N TYR A 150 5.34 -11.24 25.27
CA TYR A 150 6.56 -11.31 26.07
C TYR A 150 7.07 -9.88 26.32
N ASN A 151 7.91 -9.70 27.33
CA ASN A 151 8.50 -8.40 27.63
C ASN A 151 9.73 -8.13 26.73
N PRO A 152 9.69 -7.16 25.81
CA PRO A 152 10.80 -6.90 24.89
C PRO A 152 12.06 -6.34 25.57
N THR A 153 11.99 -5.96 26.85
CA THR A 153 13.16 -5.51 27.63
C THR A 153 13.90 -6.65 28.33
N GLU A 154 13.30 -7.83 28.41
CA GLU A 154 13.85 -9.01 29.11
C GLU A 154 14.40 -10.07 28.15
N VAL A 155 14.59 -9.71 26.89
CA VAL A 155 15.07 -10.60 25.82
C VAL A 155 16.58 -10.48 25.61
N PRO A 156 17.27 -11.56 25.19
CA PRO A 156 16.74 -12.87 24.85
C PRO A 156 16.48 -13.76 26.07
N GLU A 157 15.37 -14.49 26.06
CA GLU A 157 15.07 -15.55 27.04
C GLU A 157 15.81 -16.84 26.69
N GLU A 158 16.34 -17.56 27.69
CA GLU A 158 17.26 -18.68 27.51
C GLU A 158 16.68 -19.84 26.69
N ASP A 159 15.43 -20.23 26.95
CA ASP A 159 14.77 -21.36 26.29
C ASP A 159 13.96 -20.98 25.04
N SER A 160 14.16 -19.76 24.53
CA SER A 160 13.40 -19.24 23.40
C SER A 160 14.27 -18.79 22.22
N TYR A 161 13.68 -18.81 21.03
CA TYR A 161 14.14 -18.04 19.88
C TYR A 161 13.00 -17.15 19.39
N TYR A 162 13.32 -16.17 18.55
CA TYR A 162 12.34 -15.17 18.11
C TYR A 162 12.16 -15.21 16.60
N LEU A 163 10.90 -15.33 16.17
CA LEU A 163 10.49 -15.44 14.78
C LEU A 163 9.71 -14.18 14.33
N PRO A 164 10.40 -13.18 13.74
CA PRO A 164 9.75 -12.08 13.03
C PRO A 164 9.01 -12.55 11.76
N VAL A 165 7.71 -12.34 11.72
CA VAL A 165 6.82 -12.56 10.57
C VAL A 165 6.36 -11.21 10.01
N GLN A 166 6.52 -11.03 8.71
CA GLN A 166 6.07 -9.85 7.96
C GLN A 166 5.65 -10.26 6.53
N CYS A 167 5.31 -9.29 5.67
CA CYS A 167 5.04 -9.58 4.26
C CYS A 167 6.25 -10.22 3.60
N GLN A 168 6.04 -11.40 3.01
CA GLN A 168 7.08 -12.23 2.42
C GLN A 168 7.42 -11.86 0.96
N GLN A 169 6.73 -10.87 0.37
CA GLN A 169 6.84 -10.48 -1.06
C GLN A 169 6.86 -11.67 -2.04
N CYS A 170 5.94 -12.60 -1.83
CA CYS A 170 5.71 -13.79 -2.65
C CYS A 170 5.85 -13.53 -4.15
N GLU A 171 6.59 -14.38 -4.86
CA GLU A 171 6.66 -14.41 -6.33
C GLU A 171 5.32 -14.85 -6.95
N ASN A 172 4.60 -15.76 -6.28
CA ASN A 172 3.24 -16.16 -6.64
C ASN A 172 2.22 -15.63 -5.62
N PRO A 173 1.94 -14.30 -5.57
CA PRO A 173 1.18 -13.69 -4.49
C PRO A 173 -0.33 -13.95 -4.62
N PRO A 174 -0.97 -14.73 -3.73
CA PRO A 174 -2.42 -14.94 -3.77
C PRO A 174 -3.19 -13.64 -3.52
N CYS A 175 -2.61 -12.74 -2.72
CA CYS A 175 -3.18 -11.44 -2.40
C CYS A 175 -3.26 -10.46 -3.59
N VAL A 176 -2.48 -10.68 -4.67
CA VAL A 176 -2.63 -9.93 -5.92
C VAL A 176 -3.80 -10.48 -6.72
N LYS A 177 -3.85 -11.81 -6.89
CA LYS A 177 -4.93 -12.51 -7.62
C LYS A 177 -6.31 -12.29 -7.00
N ALA A 178 -6.37 -12.11 -5.69
CA ALA A 178 -7.60 -11.88 -4.95
C ALA A 178 -8.15 -10.44 -5.04
N CYS A 179 -7.43 -9.48 -5.64
CA CYS A 179 -7.87 -8.10 -5.69
C CYS A 179 -8.78 -7.85 -6.91
N PRO A 180 -10.10 -7.60 -6.71
CA PRO A 180 -11.04 -7.50 -7.83
C PRO A 180 -10.88 -6.23 -8.67
N VAL A 181 -10.19 -5.22 -8.14
CA VAL A 181 -9.96 -3.92 -8.80
C VAL A 181 -8.49 -3.70 -9.19
N GLU A 182 -7.65 -4.74 -9.04
CA GLU A 182 -6.22 -4.67 -9.37
C GLU A 182 -5.42 -3.56 -8.65
N ALA A 183 -5.88 -3.10 -7.49
CA ALA A 183 -5.19 -2.10 -6.66
C ALA A 183 -3.83 -2.56 -6.10
N THR A 184 -3.43 -3.81 -6.35
CA THR A 184 -2.16 -4.39 -5.91
C THR A 184 -1.60 -5.26 -7.02
N TRP A 185 -0.30 -5.13 -7.28
CA TRP A 185 0.41 -5.90 -8.30
C TRP A 185 1.86 -6.11 -7.85
N GLN A 186 2.61 -6.94 -8.58
CA GLN A 186 4.05 -7.09 -8.37
C GLN A 186 4.82 -6.22 -9.37
N GLU A 187 5.78 -5.46 -8.87
CA GLU A 187 6.72 -4.69 -9.69
C GLU A 187 7.91 -5.55 -10.12
N LYS A 188 8.62 -5.11 -11.15
CA LYS A 188 9.80 -5.83 -11.70
C LYS A 188 10.94 -6.06 -10.70
N ASP A 189 10.97 -5.28 -9.62
CA ASP A 189 11.95 -5.42 -8.53
C ASP A 189 11.56 -6.49 -7.49
N GLY A 190 10.49 -7.23 -7.75
CA GLY A 190 9.93 -8.28 -6.92
C GLY A 190 9.03 -7.79 -5.78
N ILE A 191 8.91 -6.47 -5.57
CA ILE A 191 8.09 -5.91 -4.51
C ILE A 191 6.62 -5.91 -4.95
N THR A 192 5.75 -6.54 -4.15
CA THR A 192 4.31 -6.35 -4.31
C THR A 192 3.94 -4.95 -3.81
N VAL A 193 3.24 -4.16 -4.61
CA VAL A 193 2.81 -2.80 -4.23
C VAL A 193 1.30 -2.73 -4.03
N ILE A 194 0.83 -1.69 -3.36
CA ILE A 194 -0.59 -1.37 -3.20
C ILE A 194 -0.76 0.10 -3.56
N ASP A 195 -1.65 0.41 -4.50
CA ASP A 195 -2.15 1.76 -4.66
C ASP A 195 -3.25 2.02 -3.63
N TYR A 196 -2.93 2.80 -2.61
CA TYR A 196 -3.89 3.17 -1.57
C TYR A 196 -5.05 4.03 -2.09
N ASN A 197 -4.88 4.75 -3.21
CA ASN A 197 -5.97 5.53 -3.80
C ASN A 197 -6.93 4.66 -4.61
N TRP A 198 -6.46 3.50 -5.10
CA TRP A 198 -7.29 2.57 -5.88
C TRP A 198 -7.90 1.45 -5.03
N CYS A 199 -7.37 1.24 -3.82
CA CYS A 199 -7.84 0.21 -2.91
C CYS A 199 -9.26 0.51 -2.40
N ILE A 200 -10.23 -0.32 -2.80
CA ILE A 200 -11.65 -0.21 -2.36
C ILE A 200 -11.93 -0.82 -0.99
N GLY A 201 -10.92 -1.34 -0.28
CA GLY A 201 -11.10 -1.84 1.08
C GLY A 201 -11.92 -3.13 1.23
N CYS A 202 -12.08 -3.94 0.18
CA CYS A 202 -12.84 -5.20 0.22
C CYS A 202 -12.18 -6.32 1.05
N ARG A 203 -10.91 -6.16 1.44
CA ARG A 203 -10.14 -7.05 2.34
C ARG A 203 -9.95 -8.50 1.87
N TYR A 204 -10.31 -8.86 0.65
CA TYR A 204 -10.01 -10.20 0.11
C TYR A 204 -8.51 -10.50 0.08
N CYS A 205 -7.67 -9.50 -0.15
CA CYS A 205 -6.22 -9.65 -0.09
C CYS A 205 -5.66 -9.89 1.32
N GLU A 206 -6.42 -9.55 2.37
CA GLU A 206 -6.10 -9.89 3.77
C GLU A 206 -6.38 -11.37 4.02
N ALA A 207 -7.59 -11.84 3.65
CA ALA A 207 -8.00 -13.23 3.78
C ALA A 207 -7.14 -14.19 2.95
N ALA A 208 -6.73 -13.78 1.74
CA ALA A 208 -5.91 -14.59 0.86
C ALA A 208 -4.44 -14.72 1.30
N CYS A 209 -3.97 -13.92 2.28
CA CYS A 209 -2.57 -13.92 2.68
C CYS A 209 -2.31 -14.98 3.78
N PRO A 210 -1.54 -16.05 3.50
CA PRO A 210 -1.31 -17.12 4.49
C PRO A 210 -0.45 -16.68 5.68
N TYR A 211 0.18 -15.50 5.58
CA TYR A 211 1.04 -14.90 6.61
C TYR A 211 0.33 -13.82 7.43
N TRP A 212 -0.93 -13.51 7.10
CA TRP A 212 -1.68 -12.40 7.69
C TRP A 212 -0.88 -11.07 7.73
N ALA A 213 -0.15 -10.82 6.63
CA ALA A 213 0.82 -9.72 6.53
C ALA A 213 0.24 -8.41 6.00
N ARG A 214 -1.06 -8.40 5.67
CA ARG A 214 -1.79 -7.21 5.25
C ARG A 214 -2.59 -6.67 6.43
N ARG A 215 -2.65 -5.34 6.55
CA ARG A 215 -3.30 -4.62 7.65
C ARG A 215 -4.36 -3.70 7.07
N PHE A 216 -5.58 -3.78 7.58
CA PHE A 216 -6.67 -2.90 7.15
C PHE A 216 -6.76 -1.68 8.08
N ASN A 217 -6.89 -0.49 7.48
CA ASN A 217 -7.09 0.76 8.22
C ASN A 217 -8.56 0.93 8.61
N PHE A 218 -8.97 0.41 9.75
CA PHE A 218 -10.35 0.54 10.26
C PHE A 218 -10.72 1.96 10.69
N ALA A 219 -9.74 2.75 11.11
CA ALA A 219 -9.91 4.11 11.58
C ALA A 219 -8.98 5.07 10.83
N GLU A 220 -9.23 6.37 10.99
CA GLU A 220 -8.30 7.39 10.53
C GLU A 220 -6.94 7.23 11.22
N PRO A 221 -5.81 7.31 10.48
CA PRO A 221 -4.50 7.18 11.10
C PRO A 221 -4.22 8.36 12.03
N ASN A 222 -3.75 8.07 13.23
CA ASN A 222 -3.18 9.06 14.12
C ASN A 222 -1.66 8.92 14.14
N ILE A 223 -0.95 9.95 13.68
CA ILE A 223 0.51 10.03 13.68
C ILE A 223 0.87 11.41 14.23
N PRO A 224 1.60 11.50 15.36
CA PRO A 224 2.05 12.78 15.88
C PRO A 224 2.92 13.50 14.84
N GLN A 225 2.73 14.82 14.70
CA GLN A 225 3.40 15.65 13.69
C GLN A 225 4.92 15.48 13.73
N GLU A 226 5.50 15.44 14.92
CA GLU A 226 6.95 15.30 15.15
C GLU A 226 7.51 13.92 14.76
N ARG A 227 6.64 12.94 14.48
CA ARG A 227 7.03 11.57 14.11
C ARG A 227 6.64 11.20 12.69
N VAL A 228 6.15 12.14 11.90
CA VAL A 228 5.87 11.92 10.48
C VAL A 228 7.19 11.99 9.70
N ASN A 229 7.53 10.93 8.97
CA ASN A 229 8.61 10.94 8.00
C ASN A 229 8.16 11.73 6.75
N PRO A 230 8.78 12.89 6.45
CA PRO A 230 8.37 13.73 5.32
C PRO A 230 8.78 13.17 3.96
N ASN A 231 9.75 12.26 3.88
CA ASN A 231 10.23 11.70 2.62
C ASN A 231 9.37 10.49 2.24
N MET A 232 8.41 10.72 1.34
CA MET A 232 7.34 9.77 1.05
C MET A 232 7.38 9.23 -0.37
N GLY A 233 6.98 7.97 -0.55
CA GLY A 233 6.68 7.38 -1.86
C GLY A 233 5.17 7.19 -2.08
N TYR A 234 4.69 7.44 -3.32
CA TYR A 234 3.27 7.28 -3.69
C TYR A 234 2.73 5.86 -3.36
N LEU A 235 3.46 4.81 -3.74
CA LEU A 235 3.14 3.40 -3.45
C LEU A 235 3.77 2.88 -2.13
N SER A 236 4.21 3.78 -1.24
CA SER A 236 5.09 3.43 -0.12
C SER A 236 4.58 3.91 1.23
N ASN A 237 5.37 4.76 1.91
CA ASN A 237 5.21 5.17 3.30
C ASN A 237 4.36 6.43 3.50
N ARG A 238 3.67 6.98 2.50
CA ARG A 238 2.74 8.09 2.77
C ARG A 238 1.66 7.66 3.79
N PRO A 239 1.10 8.53 4.65
CA PRO A 239 0.01 8.16 5.54
C PRO A 239 -1.19 7.60 4.77
N ARG A 240 -1.75 6.47 5.23
CA ARG A 240 -2.85 5.77 4.53
C ARG A 240 -4.21 6.23 5.06
N PRO A 241 -5.20 6.53 4.19
CA PRO A 241 -6.54 6.88 4.65
C PRO A 241 -7.25 5.69 5.32
N LYS A 242 -8.33 5.97 6.04
CA LYS A 242 -9.26 4.93 6.50
C LYS A 242 -9.80 4.15 5.29
N GLY A 243 -10.04 2.85 5.46
CA GLY A 243 -10.71 2.01 4.47
C GLY A 243 -9.77 1.35 3.47
N VAL A 244 -8.45 1.48 3.60
CA VAL A 244 -7.48 0.87 2.70
C VAL A 244 -6.61 -0.17 3.40
N VAL A 245 -6.10 -1.11 2.61
CA VAL A 245 -5.15 -2.13 3.08
C VAL A 245 -3.72 -1.63 2.88
N GLU A 246 -2.87 -1.91 3.85
CA GLU A 246 -1.44 -1.64 3.81
C GLU A 246 -0.60 -2.86 4.20
N LYS A 247 0.69 -2.84 3.87
CA LYS A 247 1.61 -3.96 4.16
C LYS A 247 3.06 -3.49 4.12
N CYS A 248 3.97 -4.32 4.62
CA CYS A 248 5.39 -4.14 4.36
C CYS A 248 5.66 -4.15 2.84
N HIS A 249 6.42 -3.18 2.37
CA HIS A 249 6.81 -2.98 0.98
C HIS A 249 8.33 -2.80 0.86
N PHE A 250 9.09 -3.51 1.72
CA PHE A 250 10.56 -3.46 1.81
C PHE A 250 11.14 -2.05 1.80
N CYS A 251 10.45 -1.11 2.46
CA CYS A 251 10.80 0.31 2.47
C CYS A 251 11.17 0.82 1.06
N LEU A 252 10.35 0.52 0.02
CA LEU A 252 10.66 0.86 -1.38
C LEU A 252 11.05 2.33 -1.64
N HIS A 253 10.65 3.26 -0.77
CA HIS A 253 11.09 4.66 -0.85
C HIS A 253 12.57 4.88 -0.49
N GLN A 254 13.18 3.90 0.19
CA GLN A 254 14.60 3.84 0.52
C GLN A 254 15.36 2.87 -0.40
N THR A 255 14.84 1.65 -0.57
CA THR A 255 15.58 0.58 -1.27
C THR A 255 15.78 0.87 -2.74
N ARG A 256 14.80 1.50 -3.40
CA ARG A 256 14.96 1.97 -4.78
C ARG A 256 15.94 3.14 -4.95
N GLU A 257 16.42 3.73 -3.85
CA GLU A 257 17.47 4.75 -3.82
C GLU A 257 18.83 4.18 -3.35
N GLY A 258 18.95 2.85 -3.25
CA GLY A 258 20.18 2.20 -2.79
C GLY A 258 20.40 2.20 -1.28
N LYS A 259 19.38 2.59 -0.48
CA LYS A 259 19.42 2.55 0.98
C LYS A 259 18.87 1.23 1.52
N LEU A 260 19.20 0.89 2.76
CA LEU A 260 18.70 -0.31 3.41
C LEU A 260 17.29 -0.07 4.01
N PRO A 261 16.47 -1.12 4.18
CA PRO A 261 15.20 -0.95 4.89
C PRO A 261 15.41 -0.60 6.36
N ALA A 262 14.63 0.33 6.91
CA ALA A 262 14.73 0.76 8.31
C ALA A 262 14.69 -0.39 9.33
N CYS A 263 13.94 -1.46 9.04
CA CYS A 263 13.86 -2.62 9.94
C CYS A 263 15.18 -3.41 10.01
N LEU A 264 16.00 -3.37 8.95
CA LEU A 264 17.36 -3.93 8.93
C LEU A 264 18.31 -3.00 9.67
N GLU A 265 18.32 -1.70 9.35
CA GLU A 265 19.24 -0.73 9.97
C GLU A 265 19.07 -0.66 11.50
N ALA A 266 17.84 -0.82 12.00
CA ALA A 266 17.57 -0.82 13.43
C ALA A 266 17.89 -2.15 14.13
N CYS A 267 18.27 -3.20 13.40
CA CYS A 267 18.52 -4.53 13.97
C CYS A 267 19.85 -4.55 14.73
N PRO A 268 19.86 -4.73 16.07
CA PRO A 268 21.08 -4.62 16.86
C PRO A 268 22.03 -5.81 16.68
N THR A 269 21.55 -6.94 16.14
CA THR A 269 22.30 -8.19 16.05
C THR A 269 22.69 -8.58 14.63
N GLY A 270 22.33 -7.78 13.62
CA GLY A 270 22.53 -8.13 12.22
C GLY A 270 21.75 -9.38 11.79
N ALA A 271 20.61 -9.65 12.43
CA ALA A 271 19.77 -10.82 12.10
C ALA A 271 19.05 -10.68 10.75
N ARG A 272 18.92 -9.46 10.23
CA ARG A 272 18.20 -9.14 8.99
C ARG A 272 19.21 -8.91 7.87
N ILE A 273 19.11 -9.70 6.81
CA ILE A 273 19.93 -9.57 5.61
C ILE A 273 18.99 -9.28 4.45
N PHE A 274 19.26 -8.21 3.70
CA PHE A 274 18.43 -7.74 2.59
C PHE A 274 19.31 -7.46 1.40
N GLY A 275 18.86 -7.82 0.20
CA GLY A 275 19.64 -7.53 -1.00
C GLY A 275 18.99 -8.03 -2.28
N ASN A 276 19.74 -7.86 -3.37
CA ASN A 276 19.39 -8.36 -4.69
C ASN A 276 19.80 -9.84 -4.83
N ILE A 277 18.86 -10.75 -5.05
CA ILE A 277 19.15 -12.17 -5.29
C ILE A 277 19.83 -12.41 -6.65
N LEU A 278 19.65 -11.50 -7.60
CA LEU A 278 20.28 -11.60 -8.93
C LEU A 278 21.76 -11.22 -8.91
N ASP A 279 22.21 -10.49 -7.88
CA ASP A 279 23.63 -10.20 -7.67
C ASP A 279 24.30 -11.38 -6.94
N PRO A 280 25.20 -12.13 -7.59
CA PRO A 280 25.87 -13.28 -6.96
C PRO A 280 26.83 -12.88 -5.83
N ASN A 281 27.25 -11.61 -5.76
CA ASN A 281 28.13 -11.08 -4.73
C ASN A 281 27.36 -10.50 -3.54
N SER A 282 26.03 -10.45 -3.58
CA SER A 282 25.24 -9.94 -2.48
C SER A 282 25.29 -10.88 -1.27
N GLU A 283 25.23 -10.30 -0.07
CA GLU A 283 25.23 -11.08 1.19
C GLU A 283 24.07 -12.08 1.23
N VAL A 284 22.90 -11.68 0.70
CA VAL A 284 21.74 -12.57 0.65
C VAL A 284 21.96 -13.75 -0.30
N SER A 285 22.56 -13.54 -1.47
CA SER A 285 22.92 -14.62 -2.39
C SER A 285 23.93 -15.59 -1.75
N TYR A 286 24.90 -15.07 -0.99
CA TYR A 286 25.81 -15.93 -0.23
C TYR A 286 25.06 -16.77 0.80
N VAL A 287 24.15 -16.19 1.57
CA VAL A 287 23.36 -16.92 2.56
C VAL A 287 22.50 -18.00 1.92
N LEU A 288 21.77 -17.69 0.85
CA LEU A 288 20.89 -18.65 0.17
C LEU A 288 21.67 -19.82 -0.45
N LYS A 289 22.92 -19.61 -0.85
CA LYS A 289 23.80 -20.67 -1.40
C LYS A 289 24.49 -21.52 -0.33
N ASN A 290 24.84 -20.93 0.82
CA ASN A 290 25.75 -21.56 1.79
C ASN A 290 25.07 -21.95 3.12
N LYS A 291 23.85 -21.51 3.39
CA LYS A 291 23.12 -21.80 4.62
C LYS A 291 21.91 -22.68 4.33
N ARG A 292 21.51 -23.48 5.32
CA ARG A 292 20.27 -24.25 5.26
C ARG A 292 19.10 -23.32 5.56
N VAL A 293 18.46 -22.84 4.50
CA VAL A 293 17.31 -21.95 4.58
C VAL A 293 16.03 -22.74 4.56
N PHE A 294 14.98 -22.18 5.16
CA PHE A 294 13.63 -22.70 5.04
C PHE A 294 12.65 -21.56 4.74
N VAL A 295 11.51 -21.94 4.19
CA VAL A 295 10.44 -21.06 3.76
C VAL A 295 9.26 -21.21 4.71
N LEU A 296 8.72 -20.09 5.19
CA LEU A 296 7.54 -20.13 6.04
C LEU A 296 6.31 -20.52 5.21
N LYS A 297 5.55 -21.52 5.68
CA LYS A 297 4.32 -22.02 5.02
C LYS A 297 4.54 -22.39 3.56
N GLU A 298 5.55 -23.21 3.28
CA GLU A 298 5.91 -23.66 1.94
C GLU A 298 4.73 -24.39 1.25
N GLU A 299 3.93 -25.11 2.03
CA GLU A 299 2.72 -25.83 1.57
C GLU A 299 1.68 -24.93 0.89
N ALA A 300 1.71 -23.61 1.15
CA ALA A 300 0.80 -22.66 0.54
C ALA A 300 1.15 -22.31 -0.92
N GLY A 301 2.31 -22.75 -1.44
CA GLY A 301 2.69 -22.58 -2.85
C GLY A 301 2.86 -21.13 -3.31
N THR A 302 3.16 -20.21 -2.37
CA THR A 302 3.25 -18.77 -2.67
C THR A 302 4.62 -18.31 -3.18
N LEU A 303 5.64 -19.18 -3.15
CA LEU A 303 7.03 -18.88 -3.49
C LEU A 303 7.54 -17.59 -2.81
N PRO A 304 7.67 -17.56 -1.47
CA PRO A 304 8.17 -16.41 -0.71
C PRO A 304 9.56 -15.92 -1.14
N ARG A 305 9.75 -14.58 -1.14
CA ARG A 305 11.04 -13.90 -1.29
C ARG A 305 11.64 -13.52 0.08
N PHE A 306 11.29 -14.29 1.11
CA PHE A 306 11.70 -14.04 2.47
C PHE A 306 12.02 -15.40 3.10
N PHE A 307 13.29 -15.56 3.43
CA PHE A 307 13.87 -16.84 3.84
C PHE A 307 14.30 -16.75 5.30
N TYR A 308 14.24 -17.87 6.00
CA TYR A 308 14.65 -17.99 7.39
C TYR A 308 15.77 -19.01 7.50
N PHE A 309 16.71 -18.81 8.43
CA PHE A 309 17.79 -19.77 8.66
C PHE A 309 18.35 -19.69 10.09
N PHE A 310 19.08 -20.73 10.47
CA PHE A 310 19.87 -20.80 11.70
C PHE A 310 21.36 -20.94 11.32
N ASP A 311 22.26 -20.45 12.19
CA ASP A 311 23.71 -20.51 11.93
C ASP A 311 24.33 -21.90 12.16
N LYS A 312 23.70 -22.72 13.01
CA LYS A 312 24.08 -24.09 13.34
C LYS A 312 22.83 -24.92 13.61
#